data_AF-A0A519BH18-F1
#
_entry.id   AF-A0A519BH18-F1
#
_cell.length_a   1.000
_cell.length_b   1.000
_cell.length_c   1.000
_cell.angle_alpha   90.00
_cell.angle_beta   90.00
_cell.angle_gamma   90.00
#
_symmetry.space_group_name_H-M   'P 1'
#
loop_
_entity.id
_entity.type
_entity.pdbx_description
1 polymer ?
#
loop_
_entity_poly.entity_id
_entity_poly.type
_entity_poly.pdbx_seq_one_letter_code
_entity_poly.pdbx_strand_id
1 'polypeptide(L)'
;MADLFDELKNIDDISIYGQNIDKYFKPDKNLSFFIAKKEKVEYVYNVVYLEGNPMTYPEIETLLEGITVGGHRISDEMQVLNQNKSVEYLFHIVKNNEFELDKETFCKFNGMVSFEE
;
A
#
# COMPACT_ATOMS: atom_id res chain seq x y z
N MET A 1 14.91 -28.85 -16.35
CA MET A 1 15.58 -27.60 -15.90
C MET A 1 15.87 -26.67 -17.06
N ALA A 2 16.44 -27.13 -18.18
CA ALA A 2 16.57 -26.32 -19.40
C ALA A 2 15.20 -25.88 -19.96
N ASP A 3 14.21 -26.77 -19.97
CA ASP A 3 12.87 -26.49 -20.50
C ASP A 3 12.08 -25.42 -19.72
N LEU A 4 12.35 -25.27 -18.41
CA LEU A 4 11.66 -24.29 -17.55
C LEU A 4 12.11 -22.85 -17.85
N PHE A 5 13.34 -22.67 -18.33
CA PHE A 5 13.88 -21.35 -18.67
C PHE A 5 13.54 -20.91 -20.10
N ASP A 6 13.22 -21.85 -20.99
CA ASP A 6 12.77 -21.51 -22.35
C ASP A 6 11.30 -21.03 -22.38
N GLU A 7 10.45 -21.49 -21.47
CA GLU A 7 9.08 -20.96 -21.28
C GLU A 7 9.07 -19.54 -20.68
N LEU A 8 10.11 -19.16 -19.94
CA LEU A 8 10.27 -17.83 -19.33
C LEU A 8 10.86 -16.78 -20.27
N LYS A 9 11.02 -17.07 -21.58
CA LYS A 9 11.55 -16.10 -22.55
C LYS A 9 10.48 -15.17 -23.15
N ASN A 10 9.20 -15.39 -22.86
CA ASN A 10 8.10 -14.51 -23.27
C ASN A 10 7.43 -13.86 -22.05
N ILE A 11 8.21 -13.12 -21.26
CA ILE A 11 7.73 -12.41 -20.04
C ILE A 11 6.74 -11.28 -20.38
N ASP A 12 6.69 -10.84 -21.64
CA ASP A 12 5.86 -9.73 -22.08
C ASP A 12 4.41 -10.12 -22.43
N ASP A 13 4.06 -11.41 -22.40
CA ASP A 13 2.69 -11.87 -22.66
C ASP A 13 1.94 -12.16 -21.35
N ILE A 14 1.36 -11.10 -20.78
CA ILE A 14 0.54 -11.14 -19.55
C ILE A 14 -0.67 -12.10 -19.70
N SER A 15 -1.06 -12.46 -20.93
CA SER A 15 -2.17 -13.39 -21.18
C SER A 15 -1.93 -14.81 -20.66
N ILE A 16 -0.66 -15.21 -20.49
CA ILE A 16 -0.28 -16.54 -19.98
C ILE A 16 -0.61 -16.68 -18.49
N TYR A 17 -0.56 -15.59 -17.71
CA TYR A 17 -0.97 -15.57 -16.30
C TYR A 17 -2.50 -15.54 -16.11
N GLY A 18 -3.25 -15.12 -17.14
CA GLY A 18 -4.70 -15.01 -17.08
C GLY A 18 -5.43 -16.36 -17.08
N GLN A 19 -4.77 -17.43 -17.52
CA GLN A 19 -5.33 -18.79 -17.50
C GLN A 19 -4.57 -19.64 -16.48
N ASN A 20 -5.18 -19.86 -15.31
CA ASN A 20 -4.69 -20.70 -14.20
C ASN A 20 -3.88 -20.01 -13.08
N ILE A 21 -4.13 -18.74 -12.76
CA ILE A 21 -3.60 -18.15 -11.51
C ILE A 21 -4.00 -19.01 -10.29
N ASP A 22 -5.23 -19.53 -10.26
CA ASP A 22 -5.75 -20.35 -9.15
C ASP A 22 -5.00 -21.69 -8.97
N LYS A 23 -4.29 -22.16 -10.00
CA LYS A 23 -3.48 -23.39 -9.92
C LYS A 23 -2.17 -23.16 -9.15
N TYR A 24 -1.63 -21.94 -9.20
CA TYR A 24 -0.33 -21.60 -8.61
C TYR A 24 -0.46 -20.62 -7.41
N PHE A 25 -1.58 -19.93 -7.31
CA PHE A 25 -1.91 -18.98 -6.25
C PHE A 25 -3.14 -19.48 -5.51
N LYS A 26 -2.95 -19.92 -4.26
CA LYS A 26 -4.04 -20.21 -3.34
C LYS A 26 -4.23 -18.99 -2.44
N PRO A 27 -5.36 -18.27 -2.54
CA PRO A 27 -5.60 -17.10 -1.69
C PRO A 27 -5.55 -17.48 -0.20
N ASP A 28 -4.73 -16.77 0.57
CA ASP A 28 -4.65 -16.88 2.02
C ASP A 28 -4.78 -15.48 2.63
N LYS A 29 -5.96 -15.22 3.21
CA LYS A 29 -6.28 -13.92 3.81
C LYS A 29 -5.29 -13.52 4.91
N ASN A 30 -4.86 -14.47 5.74
CA ASN A 30 -3.97 -14.17 6.86
C ASN A 30 -2.57 -13.84 6.37
N LEU A 31 -2.06 -14.60 5.39
CA LEU A 31 -0.77 -14.33 4.77
C LEU A 31 -0.79 -12.97 4.05
N SER A 32 -1.80 -12.71 3.23
CA SER A 32 -1.93 -11.43 2.52
C SER A 32 -2.02 -10.25 3.49
N PHE A 33 -2.81 -10.37 4.56
CA PHE A 33 -2.94 -9.32 5.57
C PHE A 33 -1.64 -9.09 6.35
N PHE A 34 -0.89 -10.16 6.64
CA PHE A 34 0.42 -10.08 7.28
C PHE A 34 1.45 -9.36 6.39
N ILE A 35 1.53 -9.72 5.10
CA ILE A 35 2.45 -9.10 4.13
C ILE A 35 2.10 -7.62 3.97
N ALA A 36 0.83 -7.28 3.77
CA ALA A 36 0.39 -5.90 3.61
C ALA A 36 0.77 -5.03 4.82
N LYS A 37 0.66 -5.57 6.04
CA LYS A 37 1.10 -4.87 7.26
C LYS A 37 2.60 -4.65 7.31
N LYS A 38 3.38 -5.65 6.88
CA LYS A 38 4.84 -5.58 6.84
C LYS A 38 5.33 -4.51 5.85
N GLU A 39 4.63 -4.36 4.72
CA GLU A 39 4.98 -3.43 3.64
C GLU A 39 4.33 -2.04 3.79
N LYS A 40 3.61 -1.78 4.90
CA LYS A 40 2.87 -0.54 5.12
C LYS A 40 3.73 0.72 4.96
N VAL A 41 4.92 0.75 5.56
CA VAL A 41 5.81 1.93 5.55
C VAL A 41 6.29 2.23 4.13
N GLU A 42 6.70 1.19 3.40
CA GLU A 42 7.09 1.30 1.99
C GLU A 42 5.94 1.77 1.11
N TYR A 43 4.73 1.24 1.31
CA TYR A 43 3.55 1.70 0.61
C TYR A 43 3.27 3.19 0.87
N VAL A 44 3.30 3.64 2.13
CA VAL A 44 3.08 5.05 2.48
C VAL A 44 4.13 5.93 1.81
N TYR A 45 5.41 5.58 1.90
CA TYR A 45 6.50 6.30 1.25
C TYR A 45 6.31 6.42 -0.27
N ASN A 46 6.04 5.30 -0.95
CA ASN A 46 5.88 5.29 -2.40
C ASN A 46 4.70 6.16 -2.85
N VAL A 47 3.56 6.12 -2.15
CA VAL A 47 2.38 6.92 -2.50
C VAL A 47 2.65 8.41 -2.33
N VAL A 48 3.15 8.84 -1.17
CA VAL A 48 3.36 10.29 -0.95
C VAL A 48 4.51 10.84 -1.79
N TYR A 49 5.52 10.02 -2.10
CA TYR A 49 6.59 10.39 -3.02
C TYR A 49 6.05 10.70 -4.43
N LEU A 50 5.08 9.92 -4.92
CA LEU A 50 4.42 10.17 -6.21
C LEU A 50 3.59 11.47 -6.20
N GLU A 51 3.10 11.89 -5.03
CA GLU A 51 2.41 13.16 -4.82
C GLU A 51 3.37 14.34 -4.59
N GLY A 52 4.68 14.12 -4.72
CA GLY A 52 5.71 15.16 -4.61
C GLY A 52 6.15 15.48 -3.18
N ASN A 53 5.85 14.62 -2.20
CA ASN A 53 6.33 14.79 -0.84
C ASN A 53 7.87 14.70 -0.78
N PRO A 54 8.57 15.66 -0.14
CA PRO A 54 10.02 15.71 -0.11
C PRO A 54 10.66 14.79 0.95
N MET A 55 9.89 14.19 1.86
CA MET A 55 10.42 13.36 2.94
C MET A 55 11.04 12.07 2.41
N THR A 56 12.20 11.70 2.96
CA THR A 56 12.90 10.45 2.64
C THR A 56 12.29 9.27 3.37
N TYR A 57 12.56 8.05 2.90
CA TYR A 57 12.05 6.82 3.55
C TYR A 57 12.39 6.74 5.06
N PRO A 58 13.65 6.99 5.52
CA PRO A 58 13.95 6.93 6.95
C PRO A 58 13.23 8.00 7.78
N GLU A 59 12.97 9.16 7.21
CA GLU A 59 12.21 10.23 7.87
C GLU A 59 10.73 9.86 8.01
N ILE A 60 10.14 9.26 6.97
CA ILE A 60 8.77 8.74 7.04
C ILE A 60 8.68 7.62 8.08
N GLU A 61 9.61 6.67 8.08
CA GLU A 61 9.64 5.59 9.08
C GLU A 61 9.67 6.16 10.51
N THR A 62 10.56 7.13 10.76
CA THR A 62 10.65 7.87 12.04
C THR A 62 9.33 8.57 12.39
N LEU A 63 8.72 9.26 11.43
CA LEU A 63 7.44 9.94 11.61
C LEU A 63 6.30 8.98 11.96
N LEU A 64 6.26 7.81 11.33
CA LEU A 64 5.24 6.79 11.58
C LEU A 64 5.42 6.07 12.93
N GLU A 65 6.60 6.16 13.54
CA GLU A 65 6.84 5.76 14.94
C GLU A 65 6.37 6.82 15.96
N GLY A 66 5.88 7.98 15.48
CA GLY A 66 5.41 9.09 16.31
C GLY A 66 6.50 10.06 16.73
N ILE A 67 7.65 10.03 16.06
CA ILE A 67 8.79 10.92 16.31
C ILE A 67 8.81 12.01 15.24
N THR A 68 8.91 13.28 15.64
CA THR A 68 8.92 14.41 14.69
C THR A 68 10.23 14.50 13.92
N VAL A 69 10.17 15.02 12.68
CA VAL A 69 11.34 15.20 11.82
C VAL A 69 11.47 16.66 11.43
N GLY A 70 12.58 17.30 11.82
CA GLY A 70 12.83 18.71 11.49
C GLY A 70 13.15 18.93 10.01
N GLY A 71 12.83 20.13 9.50
CA GLY A 71 13.24 20.57 8.16
C GLY A 71 12.18 20.44 7.06
N HIS A 72 11.01 19.87 7.38
CA HIS A 72 9.88 19.73 6.46
C HIS A 72 8.74 20.69 6.80
N ARG A 73 7.83 20.92 5.85
CA ARG A 73 6.60 21.67 6.14
C ARG A 73 5.67 20.76 6.95
N ILE A 74 4.85 21.37 7.80
CA ILE A 74 3.78 20.65 8.50
C ILE A 74 2.88 19.93 7.50
N SER A 75 2.59 20.53 6.34
CA SER A 75 1.81 19.91 5.26
C SER A 75 2.45 18.62 4.73
N ASP A 76 3.78 18.56 4.66
CA ASP A 76 4.50 17.38 4.18
C ASP A 76 4.37 16.23 5.19
N GLU A 77 4.54 16.51 6.48
CA GLU A 77 4.31 15.54 7.56
C GLU A 77 2.84 15.09 7.61
N MET A 78 1.89 16.02 7.45
CA MET A 78 0.46 15.72 7.47
C MET A 78 0.04 14.79 6.33
N GLN A 79 0.58 14.99 5.12
CA GLN A 79 0.31 14.11 3.99
C GLN A 79 0.73 12.66 4.30
N VAL A 80 1.91 12.47 4.91
CA VAL A 80 2.40 11.15 5.36
C VAL A 80 1.47 10.56 6.42
N LEU A 81 1.12 11.35 7.44
CA LEU A 81 0.28 10.90 8.55
C LEU A 81 -1.14 10.54 8.09
N ASN A 82 -1.72 11.32 7.17
CA ASN A 82 -3.04 11.07 6.60
C ASN A 82 -3.05 9.82 5.73
N GLN A 83 -2.02 9.62 4.91
CA GLN A 83 -1.86 8.40 4.14
C GLN A 83 -1.72 7.17 5.06
N ASN A 84 -0.96 7.27 6.16
CA ASN A 84 -0.86 6.18 7.13
C ASN A 84 -2.20 5.92 7.86
N LYS A 85 -2.93 6.97 8.25
CA LYS A 85 -4.28 6.83 8.86
C LYS A 85 -5.23 6.11 7.91
N SER A 86 -5.19 6.43 6.62
CA SER A 86 -6.05 5.78 5.61
C SER A 86 -5.75 4.27 5.52
N VAL A 87 -4.47 3.88 5.51
CA VAL A 87 -4.08 2.46 5.47
C VAL A 87 -4.42 1.73 6.76
N GLU A 88 -4.23 2.35 7.93
CA GLU A 88 -4.65 1.75 9.20
C GLU A 88 -6.16 1.51 9.26
N TYR A 89 -6.95 2.44 8.73
CA TYR A 89 -8.39 2.25 8.59
C TYR A 89 -8.75 1.11 7.63
N LEU A 90 -8.06 1.00 6.48
CA LEU A 90 -8.21 -0.14 5.57
C LEU A 90 -7.94 -1.47 6.30
N PHE A 91 -6.85 -1.56 7.05
CA PHE A 91 -6.54 -2.76 7.83
C PHE A 91 -7.59 -3.08 8.88
N HIS A 92 -8.17 -2.06 9.52
CA HIS A 92 -9.26 -2.24 10.47
C HIS A 92 -10.48 -2.89 9.80
N ILE A 93 -11.00 -2.29 8.73
CA ILE A 93 -12.23 -2.78 8.08
C ILE A 93 -12.02 -4.13 7.36
N VAL A 94 -10.84 -4.38 6.78
CA VAL A 94 -10.51 -5.69 6.18
C VAL A 94 -10.45 -6.79 7.24
N LYS A 95 -9.88 -6.50 8.41
CA LYS A 95 -9.80 -7.45 9.53
C LYS A 95 -11.18 -7.80 10.06
N ASN A 96 -12.09 -6.83 10.12
CA ASN A 96 -13.45 -7.01 10.61
C ASN A 96 -14.43 -7.59 9.58
N ASN A 97 -14.01 -7.75 8.31
CA ASN A 97 -14.89 -8.10 7.17
C ASN A 97 -15.96 -7.03 6.88
N GLU A 98 -15.60 -5.76 7.09
CA GLU A 98 -16.43 -4.57 6.86
C GLU A 98 -16.04 -3.84 5.57
N PHE A 99 -15.00 -4.30 4.87
CA PHE A 99 -14.58 -3.70 3.61
C PHE A 99 -15.56 -4.03 2.49
N GLU A 100 -16.09 -2.99 1.84
CA GLU A 100 -16.86 -3.09 0.61
C GLU A 100 -16.24 -2.19 -0.46
N LEU A 101 -16.18 -2.66 -1.71
CA LEU A 101 -15.70 -1.86 -2.83
C LEU A 101 -16.86 -1.03 -3.39
N ASP A 102 -17.13 0.10 -2.77
CA ASP A 102 -18.24 0.98 -3.13
C ASP A 102 -17.87 2.47 -3.08
N LYS A 103 -18.84 3.32 -3.45
CA LYS A 103 -18.65 4.77 -3.49
C LYS A 103 -18.42 5.36 -2.10
N GLU A 104 -19.12 4.84 -1.09
CA GLU A 104 -19.01 5.35 0.28
C GLU A 104 -17.60 5.12 0.83
N THR A 105 -17.08 3.91 0.68
CA THR A 105 -15.73 3.52 1.07
C THR A 105 -14.69 4.36 0.32
N PHE A 106 -14.86 4.56 -0.99
CA PHE A 106 -13.98 5.43 -1.78
C PHE A 106 -13.96 6.87 -1.25
N CYS A 107 -15.13 7.48 -1.05
CA CYS A 107 -15.24 8.84 -0.52
C CYS A 107 -14.66 8.95 0.88
N LYS A 108 -14.81 7.92 1.72
CA LYS A 108 -14.22 7.85 3.05
C LYS A 108 -12.70 7.92 2.99
N PHE A 109 -12.06 7.09 2.17
CA PHE A 109 -10.60 7.13 1.98
C PHE A 109 -10.13 8.47 1.43
N ASN A 110 -10.81 9.00 0.41
CA ASN A 110 -10.47 10.31 -0.17
C ASN A 110 -10.50 11.42 0.89
N GLY A 111 -11.52 11.43 1.75
CA GLY A 111 -11.64 12.39 2.85
C GLY A 111 -10.55 12.25 3.92
N MET A 112 -10.01 11.04 4.12
CA MET A 112 -8.90 10.81 5.04
C MET A 112 -7.56 11.29 4.48
N VAL A 113 -7.26 10.97 3.22
CA VAL A 113 -5.96 11.33 2.60
C VAL A 113 -5.87 12.82 2.30
N SER A 114 -6.99 13.47 1.96
CA SER A 114 -7.04 14.90 1.61
C SER A 114 -7.28 15.81 2.82
N PHE A 115 -7.18 15.28 4.04
CA PHE A 115 -7.50 16.03 5.24
C PHE A 115 -6.44 17.10 5.54
N GLU A 116 -6.82 18.37 5.52
CA GLU A 116 -5.97 19.49 5.95
C GLU A 116 -6.58 20.10 7.22
N GLU A 117 -5.76 20.26 8.25
CA GLU A 117 -6.12 20.73 9.61
C GLU A 117 -5.35 22.01 9.94
#